data_AF-A0A1B7MEG9-F1
#
_entry.id   AF-A0A1B7MEG9-F1
#
_cell.length_a   1.000
_cell.length_b   1.000
_cell.length_c   1.000
_cell.angle_alpha   90.00
_cell.angle_beta   90.00
_cell.angle_gamma   90.00
#
_symmetry.space_group_name_H-M   'P 1'
#
loop_
_entity.id
_entity.type
_entity.pdbx_description
1 polymer ?
#
loop_
_entity_poly.entity_id
_entity_poly.type
_entity_poly.pdbx_seq_one_letter_code
_entity_poly.pdbx_strand_id
1 'polypeptide(L)'
;MTGTVDSWTPIRPLHASLYDFPTDKSRSDKFFIDVSEVENDLAFASLGVMKHELHFNICSLGSSYLLNSAVPNLDTRLKDSISAELSYSCRFWGTRVGAASFEQSLAMEVADFDDDERLLFCIESVDLMRSFGSAAQSLIFILGWCTVRLLKSFLELGSSNAADSHT
;
A
#
# COMPACT_ATOMS: atom_id res chain seq x y z
N MET A 1 -2.89 -9.41 35.31
CA MET A 1 -3.22 -8.92 33.96
C MET A 1 -3.16 -10.10 33.02
N THR A 2 -4.29 -10.78 32.82
CA THR A 2 -4.41 -11.95 31.94
C THR A 2 -4.71 -11.44 30.53
N GLY A 3 -3.68 -11.38 29.70
CA GLY A 3 -3.79 -11.00 28.30
C GLY A 3 -4.23 -12.21 27.48
N THR A 4 -5.41 -12.06 26.87
CA THR A 4 -6.12 -12.96 25.94
C THR A 4 -6.96 -14.07 26.58
N VAL A 5 -8.28 -13.96 26.38
CA VAL A 5 -9.32 -14.94 26.75
C VAL A 5 -9.75 -15.77 25.53
N ASP A 6 -9.27 -15.39 24.33
CA ASP A 6 -9.66 -15.95 23.04
C ASP A 6 -8.46 -15.90 22.08
N SER A 7 -8.23 -16.99 21.35
CA SER A 7 -7.09 -17.17 20.44
C SER A 7 -7.22 -16.39 19.14
N TRP A 8 -8.42 -15.89 18.82
CA TRP A 8 -8.72 -15.21 17.55
C TRP A 8 -8.68 -13.68 17.65
N THR A 9 -8.57 -13.14 18.86
CA THR A 9 -8.51 -11.70 19.07
C THR A 9 -7.07 -11.21 18.90
N PRO A 10 -6.80 -10.28 17.94
CA PRO A 10 -5.46 -9.74 17.78
C PRO A 10 -4.97 -9.04 19.05
N ILE A 11 -3.72 -9.29 19.43
CA ILE A 11 -3.10 -8.61 20.57
C ILE A 11 -2.93 -7.13 20.21
N ARG A 12 -3.51 -6.25 21.01
CA ARG A 12 -3.42 -4.79 20.82
C ARG A 12 -2.60 -4.18 21.96
N PRO A 13 -1.45 -3.57 21.67
CA PRO A 13 -0.72 -2.78 22.65
C PRO A 13 -1.60 -1.65 23.18
N LEU A 14 -1.74 -1.57 24.51
CA LEU A 14 -2.57 -0.53 25.16
C LEU A 14 -1.78 0.75 25.48
N HIS A 15 -0.45 0.74 25.31
CA HIS A 15 0.40 1.86 25.68
C HIS A 15 1.48 2.13 24.62
N ALA A 16 1.67 3.40 24.27
CA ALA A 16 2.64 3.84 23.26
C ALA A 16 4.07 3.37 23.57
N SER A 17 4.46 3.32 24.84
CA SER A 17 5.79 2.83 25.23
C SER A 17 6.08 1.38 24.81
N LEU A 18 5.05 0.57 24.58
CA LEU A 18 5.22 -0.80 24.07
C LEU A 18 5.53 -0.79 22.57
N TYR A 19 5.03 0.18 21.81
CA TYR A 19 5.41 0.40 20.41
C TYR A 19 6.79 1.06 20.29
N ASP A 20 7.10 2.00 21.19
CA ASP A 20 8.38 2.74 21.16
C ASP A 20 9.57 1.87 21.58
N PHE A 21 9.33 0.82 22.37
CA PHE A 21 10.40 -0.06 22.83
C PHE A 21 11.03 -0.88 21.69
N PRO A 22 10.30 -1.71 20.94
CA PRO A 22 10.88 -2.52 19.87
C PRO A 22 11.34 -1.70 18.66
N THR A 23 10.85 -0.47 18.51
CA THR A 23 11.26 0.42 17.39
C THR A 23 12.50 1.26 17.71
N ASP A 24 13.00 1.23 18.95
CA ASP A 24 14.23 1.90 19.35
C ASP A 24 15.35 0.89 19.60
N LYS A 25 16.31 0.85 18.67
CA LYS A 25 17.46 -0.07 18.72
C LYS A 25 18.28 0.09 19.99
N SER A 26 18.41 1.30 20.52
CA SER A 26 19.19 1.58 21.73
C SER A 26 18.52 1.03 23.00
N ARG A 27 17.19 0.84 22.96
CA ARG A 27 16.39 0.39 24.11
C ARG A 27 16.08 -1.09 24.08
N SER A 28 15.98 -1.70 22.90
CA SER A 28 15.48 -3.07 22.72
C SER A 28 16.52 -4.09 22.28
N ASP A 29 17.65 -3.66 21.71
CA ASP A 29 18.76 -4.51 21.24
C ASP A 29 18.25 -5.75 20.48
N LYS A 30 18.27 -6.94 21.11
CA LYS A 30 17.76 -8.19 20.52
C LYS A 30 16.26 -8.22 20.17
N PHE A 31 15.47 -7.27 20.67
CA PHE A 31 14.04 -7.12 20.38
C PHE A 31 13.74 -5.96 19.42
N PHE A 32 14.79 -5.39 18.81
CA PHE A 32 14.64 -4.33 17.83
C PHE A 32 13.95 -4.84 16.56
N ILE A 33 13.02 -4.04 16.05
CA ILE A 33 12.29 -4.25 14.80
C ILE A 33 12.66 -3.09 13.88
N ASP A 34 13.21 -3.40 12.71
CA ASP A 34 13.38 -2.42 11.65
C ASP A 34 12.00 -2.10 11.06
N VAL A 35 11.48 -0.92 11.37
CA VAL A 35 10.18 -0.46 10.89
C VAL A 35 10.19 -0.40 9.35
N SER A 36 11.31 -0.05 8.73
CA SER A 36 11.36 0.06 7.27
C SER A 36 11.20 -1.29 6.58
N GLU A 37 11.79 -2.34 7.15
CA GLU A 37 11.62 -3.73 6.68
C GLU A 37 10.16 -4.18 6.82
N VAL A 38 9.52 -3.86 7.95
CA VAL A 38 8.10 -4.16 8.16
C VAL A 38 7.19 -3.38 7.19
N GLU A 39 7.47 -2.11 6.95
CA GLU A 39 6.71 -1.30 5.98
C GLU A 39 6.88 -1.84 4.55
N ASN A 40 8.06 -2.37 4.21
CA ASN A 40 8.35 -3.02 2.94
C ASN A 40 7.55 -4.33 2.79
N ASP A 41 7.58 -5.22 3.79
CA ASP A 41 6.77 -6.44 3.80
C ASP A 41 5.27 -6.15 3.66
N LEU A 42 4.79 -5.13 4.38
CA LEU A 42 3.40 -4.69 4.29
C LEU A 42 3.05 -4.09 2.92
N ALA A 43 4.00 -3.42 2.27
CA ALA A 43 3.81 -2.91 0.90
C ALA A 43 3.67 -4.07 -0.09
N PHE A 44 4.57 -5.06 -0.06
CA PHE A 44 4.48 -6.26 -0.90
C PHE A 44 3.19 -7.04 -0.66
N ALA A 45 2.84 -7.28 0.61
CA ALA A 45 1.61 -7.98 0.96
C ALA A 45 0.36 -7.23 0.45
N SER A 46 0.32 -5.91 0.61
CA SER A 46 -0.80 -5.08 0.14
C SER A 46 -0.92 -5.12 -1.39
N LEU A 47 0.20 -4.97 -2.10
CA LEU A 47 0.24 -5.09 -3.56
C LEU A 47 -0.20 -6.48 -4.02
N GLY A 48 0.23 -7.54 -3.34
CA GLY A 48 -0.17 -8.92 -3.64
C GLY A 48 -1.68 -9.15 -3.49
N VAL A 49 -2.27 -8.72 -2.37
CA VAL A 49 -3.73 -8.78 -2.15
C VAL A 49 -4.47 -8.03 -3.24
N MET A 50 -4.02 -6.81 -3.56
CA MET A 50 -4.65 -5.98 -4.58
C MET A 50 -4.54 -6.59 -5.98
N LYS A 51 -3.39 -7.17 -6.36
CA LYS A 51 -3.23 -7.85 -7.65
C LYS A 51 -4.15 -9.06 -7.78
N HIS A 52 -4.38 -9.77 -6.69
CA HIS A 52 -5.18 -10.98 -6.66
C HIS A 52 -6.70 -10.71 -6.63
N GLU A 53 -7.15 -9.73 -5.84
CA GLU A 53 -8.59 -9.53 -5.57
C GLU A 53 -9.22 -8.41 -6.41
N LEU A 54 -8.45 -7.39 -6.83
CA LEU A 54 -8.99 -6.30 -7.64
C LEU A 54 -9.35 -6.79 -9.03
N HIS A 55 -10.52 -6.33 -9.48
CA HIS A 55 -11.01 -6.52 -10.83
C HIS A 55 -11.98 -5.39 -11.16
N PHE A 56 -12.17 -5.17 -12.46
CA PHE A 56 -13.12 -4.19 -12.97
C PHE A 56 -14.51 -4.39 -12.38
N ASN A 57 -15.14 -3.30 -11.92
CA ASN A 57 -16.51 -3.31 -11.42
C ASN A 57 -16.73 -4.32 -10.29
N ILE A 58 -15.86 -4.28 -9.28
CA ILE A 58 -15.85 -5.22 -8.14
C ILE A 58 -17.20 -5.35 -7.41
N CYS A 59 -18.01 -4.28 -7.42
CA CYS A 59 -19.36 -4.26 -6.82
C CYS A 59 -20.49 -4.61 -7.81
N SER A 60 -20.16 -5.03 -9.04
CA SER A 60 -21.11 -5.40 -10.11
C SER A 60 -22.22 -4.36 -10.29
N LEU A 61 -21.80 -3.09 -10.40
CA LEU A 61 -22.67 -1.96 -10.65
C LEU A 61 -23.27 -2.08 -12.05
N GLY A 62 -24.58 -1.83 -12.16
CA GLY A 62 -25.28 -1.94 -13.45
C GLY A 62 -25.03 -0.76 -14.39
N SER A 63 -24.52 0.36 -13.89
CA SER A 63 -24.22 1.56 -14.68
C SER A 63 -23.26 2.48 -13.93
N SER A 64 -22.24 2.97 -14.63
CA SER A 64 -21.34 4.03 -14.14
C SER A 64 -21.93 5.44 -14.28
N TYR A 65 -23.08 5.59 -14.94
CA TYR A 65 -23.78 6.87 -15.08
C TYR A 65 -24.60 7.26 -13.85
N LEU A 66 -24.78 6.32 -12.91
CA LEU A 66 -25.44 6.59 -11.64
C LEU A 66 -24.42 7.02 -10.61
N LEU A 67 -24.80 7.99 -9.77
CA LEU A 67 -24.05 8.28 -8.56
C LEU A 67 -24.04 7.03 -7.67
N ASN A 68 -22.91 6.77 -7.00
CA ASN A 68 -22.81 5.67 -6.03
C ASN A 68 -23.93 5.74 -4.97
N SER A 69 -24.34 6.94 -4.55
CA SER A 69 -25.46 7.15 -3.61
C SER A 69 -26.84 6.76 -4.15
N ALA A 70 -26.99 6.66 -5.48
CA ALA A 70 -28.21 6.23 -6.14
C ALA A 70 -28.25 4.73 -6.42
N VAL A 71 -27.17 3.99 -6.13
CA VAL A 71 -27.11 2.54 -6.32
C VAL A 71 -27.80 1.84 -5.14
N PRO A 72 -28.86 1.04 -5.40
CA PRO A 72 -29.55 0.31 -4.34
C PRO A 72 -28.65 -0.78 -3.74
N ASN A 73 -28.70 -0.92 -2.41
CA ASN A 73 -27.96 -1.94 -1.64
C ASN A 73 -26.43 -1.87 -1.78
N LEU A 74 -25.87 -0.71 -2.12
CA LEU A 74 -24.42 -0.57 -2.32
C LEU A 74 -23.60 -0.98 -1.08
N ASP A 75 -24.02 -0.60 0.13
CA ASP A 75 -23.32 -0.97 1.36
C ASP A 75 -23.23 -2.49 1.60
N THR A 76 -24.24 -3.24 1.14
CA THR A 76 -24.23 -4.71 1.26
C THR A 76 -23.27 -5.30 0.24
N ARG A 77 -23.35 -4.84 -1.02
CA ARG A 77 -22.43 -5.25 -2.08
C ARG A 77 -20.98 -4.97 -1.72
N LEU A 78 -20.69 -3.83 -1.09
CA LEU A 78 -19.34 -3.50 -0.64
C LEU A 78 -18.81 -4.51 0.37
N LYS A 79 -19.64 -4.93 1.33
CA LYS A 79 -19.26 -5.93 2.34
C LYS A 79 -19.06 -7.32 1.75
N ASP A 80 -19.81 -7.65 0.70
CA ASP A 80 -19.74 -8.95 0.05
C ASP A 80 -18.58 -9.03 -0.95
N SER A 81 -18.24 -7.91 -1.60
CA SER A 81 -17.23 -7.84 -2.66
C SER A 81 -15.84 -7.42 -2.19
N ILE A 82 -15.71 -6.71 -1.07
CA ILE A 82 -14.43 -6.16 -0.59
C ILE A 82 -14.10 -6.77 0.77
N SER A 83 -13.08 -7.63 0.79
CA SER A 83 -12.52 -8.20 2.02
C SER A 83 -11.92 -7.12 2.94
N ALA A 84 -11.72 -7.45 4.22
CA ALA A 84 -11.09 -6.51 5.16
C ALA A 84 -9.63 -6.23 4.75
N GLU A 85 -8.95 -7.25 4.23
CA GLU A 85 -7.59 -7.25 3.73
C GLU A 85 -7.46 -6.37 2.48
N LEU A 86 -8.38 -6.51 1.52
CA LEU A 86 -8.40 -5.66 0.33
C LEU A 86 -8.73 -4.21 0.68
N SER A 87 -9.72 -3.99 1.56
CA SER A 87 -10.06 -2.65 2.04
C SER A 87 -8.85 -1.95 2.66
N TYR A 88 -8.12 -2.67 3.52
CA TYR A 88 -6.89 -2.18 4.12
C TYR A 88 -5.82 -1.89 3.05
N SER A 89 -5.56 -2.85 2.16
CA SER A 89 -4.51 -2.75 1.14
C SER A 89 -4.76 -1.55 0.24
N CYS A 90 -5.97 -1.40 -0.32
CA CYS A 90 -6.35 -0.27 -1.16
C CYS A 90 -6.21 1.09 -0.46
N ARG A 91 -6.38 1.14 0.88
CA ARG A 91 -6.29 2.40 1.64
C ARG A 91 -4.87 2.80 2.00
N PHE A 92 -3.98 1.84 2.19
CA PHE A 92 -2.68 2.09 2.83
C PHE A 92 -1.48 1.76 1.96
N TRP A 93 -1.61 0.99 0.87
CA TRP A 93 -0.47 0.53 0.08
C TRP A 93 0.47 1.68 -0.33
N GLY A 94 -0.07 2.82 -0.78
CA GLY A 94 0.74 3.98 -1.18
C GLY A 94 1.52 4.60 -0.02
N THR A 95 0.94 4.62 1.18
CA THR A 95 1.65 5.07 2.40
C THR A 95 2.74 4.09 2.82
N ARG A 96 2.48 2.77 2.69
CA ARG A 96 3.47 1.72 2.99
C ARG A 96 4.66 1.78 2.04
N VAL A 97 4.39 1.87 0.73
CA VAL A 97 5.42 2.10 -0.29
C VAL A 97 6.19 3.38 -0.01
N GLY A 98 5.51 4.47 0.38
CA GLY A 98 6.15 5.73 0.74
C GLY A 98 7.07 5.67 1.97
N ALA A 99 6.77 4.79 2.94
CA ALA A 99 7.55 4.61 4.16
C ALA A 99 8.66 3.57 4.03
N ALA A 100 8.54 2.65 3.07
CA ALA A 100 9.52 1.61 2.81
C ALA A 100 10.84 2.16 2.25
N SER A 101 11.95 1.52 2.62
CA SER A 101 13.23 1.70 1.96
C SER A 101 13.10 1.45 0.45
N PHE A 102 13.79 2.24 -0.37
CA PHE A 102 13.81 2.01 -1.80
C PHE A 102 14.51 0.68 -2.13
N GLU A 103 13.75 -0.25 -2.70
CA GLU A 103 14.25 -1.51 -3.22
C GLU A 103 13.81 -1.71 -4.67
N GLN A 104 14.70 -2.24 -5.50
CA GLN A 104 14.43 -2.44 -6.92
C GLN A 104 13.27 -3.44 -7.14
N SER A 105 13.18 -4.47 -6.31
CA SER A 105 12.08 -5.44 -6.30
C SER A 105 10.73 -4.77 -6.07
N LEU A 106 10.62 -3.92 -5.05
CA LEU A 106 9.39 -3.20 -4.74
C LEU A 106 9.03 -2.22 -5.86
N ALA A 107 10.03 -1.55 -6.44
CA ALA A 107 9.81 -0.65 -7.56
C ALA A 107 9.28 -1.39 -8.81
N MET A 108 9.72 -2.63 -9.06
CA MET A 108 9.18 -3.47 -10.14
C MET A 108 7.74 -3.89 -9.84
N GLU A 109 7.43 -4.27 -8.60
CA GLU A 109 6.06 -4.63 -8.21
C GLU A 109 5.07 -3.47 -8.37
N VAL A 110 5.49 -2.25 -8.00
CA VAL A 110 4.69 -1.03 -8.16
C VAL A 110 4.51 -0.68 -9.64
N ALA A 111 5.55 -0.86 -10.47
CA ALA A 111 5.44 -0.62 -11.91
C ALA A 111 4.46 -1.60 -12.58
N ASP A 112 4.57 -2.90 -12.26
CA ASP A 112 3.65 -3.92 -12.76
C ASP A 112 2.20 -3.67 -12.30
N PHE A 113 2.01 -3.15 -11.08
CA PHE A 113 0.70 -2.75 -10.58
C PHE A 113 0.09 -1.56 -11.34
N ASP A 114 0.93 -0.62 -11.82
CA ASP A 114 0.50 0.54 -12.62
C ASP A 114 0.11 0.13 -14.05
N ASP A 115 0.85 -0.82 -14.65
CA ASP A 115 0.66 -1.25 -16.03
C ASP A 115 -0.60 -2.13 -16.25
N ASP A 116 -1.08 -2.87 -15.24
CA ASP A 116 -2.18 -3.88 -15.36
C ASP A 116 -3.60 -3.34 -15.07
N GLU A 117 -3.87 -2.05 -15.27
CA GLU A 117 -5.16 -1.38 -14.93
C GLU A 117 -5.59 -1.53 -13.45
N ARG A 118 -4.81 -2.25 -12.63
CA ARG A 118 -5.10 -2.55 -11.22
C ARG A 118 -5.13 -1.28 -10.38
N LEU A 119 -4.33 -0.28 -10.77
CA LEU A 119 -4.42 1.04 -10.18
C LEU A 119 -5.80 1.66 -10.38
N LEU A 120 -6.42 1.52 -11.56
CA LEU A 120 -7.76 2.05 -11.83
C LEU A 120 -8.81 1.33 -10.99
N PHE A 121 -8.73 0.00 -10.87
CA PHE A 121 -9.63 -0.78 -10.03
C PHE A 121 -9.46 -0.45 -8.54
N CYS A 122 -8.24 -0.12 -8.11
CA CYS A 122 -7.98 0.37 -6.76
C CYS A 122 -8.63 1.73 -6.53
N ILE A 123 -8.53 2.67 -7.48
CA ILE A 123 -9.17 3.99 -7.40
C ILE A 123 -10.69 3.83 -7.33
N GLU A 124 -11.27 2.98 -8.18
CA GLU A 124 -12.70 2.65 -8.15
C GLU A 124 -13.10 2.12 -6.77
N SER A 125 -12.36 1.14 -6.24
CA SER A 125 -12.65 0.54 -4.93
C SER A 125 -12.56 1.55 -3.79
N VAL A 126 -11.58 2.46 -3.81
CA VAL A 126 -11.41 3.51 -2.79
C VAL A 126 -12.52 4.57 -2.87
N ASP A 127 -12.97 4.92 -4.07
CA ASP A 127 -14.12 5.79 -4.30
C ASP A 127 -15.41 5.17 -3.74
N LEU A 128 -15.65 3.89 -4.02
CA LEU A 128 -16.80 3.16 -3.50
C LEU A 128 -16.80 3.06 -1.97
N MET A 129 -15.62 2.90 -1.37
CA MET A 129 -15.44 2.95 0.08
C MET A 129 -15.56 4.36 0.68
N ARG A 130 -15.77 5.39 -0.15
CA ARG A 130 -15.82 6.81 0.22
C ARG A 130 -14.56 7.28 0.95
N SER A 131 -13.42 6.64 0.68
CA SER A 131 -12.13 6.89 1.33
C SER A 131 -11.24 7.81 0.47
N PHE A 132 -11.80 8.93 0.03
CA PHE A 132 -11.17 9.87 -0.92
C PHE A 132 -9.75 10.32 -0.52
N GLY A 133 -9.48 10.49 0.78
CA GLY A 133 -8.15 10.84 1.28
C GLY A 133 -7.09 9.79 0.92
N SER A 134 -7.43 8.50 0.98
CA SER A 134 -6.51 7.41 0.66
C SER A 134 -6.18 7.32 -0.84
N ALA A 135 -7.16 7.59 -1.71
CA ALA A 135 -6.96 7.59 -3.16
C ALA A 135 -6.00 8.72 -3.58
N ALA A 136 -6.26 9.94 -3.09
CA ALA A 136 -5.40 11.09 -3.36
C ALA A 136 -3.98 10.87 -2.83
N GLN A 137 -3.84 10.30 -1.63
CA GLN A 137 -2.54 10.02 -1.03
C GLN A 137 -1.75 8.97 -1.85
N SER A 138 -2.42 7.91 -2.31
CA SER A 138 -1.80 6.87 -3.14
C SER A 138 -1.29 7.46 -4.46
N LEU A 139 -2.10 8.28 -5.13
CA LEU A 139 -1.72 8.96 -6.37
C LEU A 139 -0.55 9.92 -6.19
N ILE A 140 -0.55 10.73 -5.13
CA ILE A 140 0.57 11.64 -4.82
C ILE A 140 1.87 10.84 -4.61
N PHE A 141 1.79 9.69 -3.93
CA PHE A 141 2.97 8.87 -3.67
C PHE A 141 3.49 8.19 -4.94
N ILE A 142 2.63 7.67 -5.81
CA ILE A 142 3.04 7.12 -7.12
C ILE A 142 3.75 8.20 -7.93
N LEU A 143 3.19 9.41 -8.00
CA LEU A 143 3.81 10.53 -8.72
C LEU A 143 5.18 10.89 -8.13
N GLY A 144 5.31 10.92 -6.80
CA GLY A 144 6.58 11.14 -6.11
C GLY A 144 7.60 10.04 -6.41
N TRP A 145 7.19 8.78 -6.31
CA TRP A 145 8.04 7.61 -6.58
C TRP A 145 8.48 7.53 -8.04
N CYS A 146 7.59 7.78 -9.00
CA CYS A 146 7.93 7.87 -10.42
C CYS A 146 8.93 8.99 -10.69
N THR A 147 8.80 10.14 -10.01
CA THR A 147 9.75 11.26 -10.16
C THR A 147 11.12 10.91 -9.60
N VAL A 148 11.18 10.26 -8.43
CA VAL A 148 12.45 9.76 -7.85
C VAL A 148 13.07 8.67 -8.74
N ARG A 149 12.26 7.78 -9.32
CA ARG A 149 12.71 6.76 -10.28
C ARG A 149 13.37 7.38 -11.51
N LEU A 150 12.72 8.39 -12.10
CA LEU A 150 13.26 9.12 -13.25
C LEU A 150 14.56 9.83 -12.87
N LEU A 151 14.60 10.51 -11.73
CA LEU A 151 15.81 11.21 -11.28
C LEU A 151 16.97 10.25 -11.00
N LYS A 152 16.72 9.09 -10.38
CA LYS A 152 17.76 8.08 -10.15
C LYS A 152 18.26 7.47 -11.45
N SER A 153 17.38 7.10 -12.38
CA SER A 153 17.81 6.54 -13.67
C SER A 153 18.60 7.56 -14.50
N PHE A 154 18.25 8.84 -14.46
CA PHE A 154 19.04 9.91 -15.07
C PHE A 154 20.44 10.07 -14.44
N LEU A 155 20.54 9.96 -13.11
CA LEU A 155 21.83 10.07 -12.39
C LEU A 155 22.74 8.84 -12.63
N GLU A 156 22.17 7.64 -12.73
CA GLU A 156 22.93 6.41 -13.05
C GLU A 156 23.42 6.41 -14.50
N LEU A 157 22.60 6.86 -15.46
CA LEU A 157 23.01 7.05 -16.87
C LEU A 157 24.13 8.11 -17.00
N GLY A 158 24.05 9.18 -16.20
CA GLY A 158 25.10 10.21 -16.15
C GLY A 158 26.43 9.71 -15.56
N SER A 159 26.37 8.77 -14.61
CA SER A 159 27.57 8.18 -13.98
C SER A 159 28.23 7.11 -14.86
N SER A 160 27.45 6.35 -15.62
CA SER A 160 27.97 5.36 -16.59
C SER A 160 28.73 6.02 -17.74
N ASN A 161 28.21 7.13 -18.28
CA ASN A 161 28.86 7.85 -19.39
C ASN A 161 30.16 8.56 -19.00
N ALA A 162 30.39 8.81 -17.70
CA ALA A 162 31.64 9.40 -17.21
C ALA A 162 32.77 8.37 -17.03
N ALA A 163 32.44 7.08 -16.90
CA ALA A 163 33.43 6.00 -16.80
C ALA A 163 33.99 5.60 -18.19
N ASP A 164 33.19 5.73 -19.25
CA ASP A 164 33.58 5.37 -20.62
C ASP A 164 34.36 6.48 -21.36
N SER A 165 34.44 7.69 -20.79
CA SER A 165 35.21 8.81 -21.37
C SER A 165 36.69 8.85 -20.95
N HIS A 166 37.16 7.83 -20.23
CA HIS A 166 38.55 7.69 -19.78
C HIS A 166 39.15 6.35 -20.23
N THR A 167 39.15 6.07 -21.53
CA THR A 167 40.02 5.08 -22.18
C THR A 167 40.44 5.55 -23.56
#